data_AF-A0A9P8IYA9-F1
#
_entry.id   AF-A0A9P8IYA9-F1
#
_cell.length_a   1.000
_cell.length_b   1.000
_cell.length_c   1.000
_cell.angle_alpha   90.00
_cell.angle_beta   90.00
_cell.angle_gamma   90.00
#
_symmetry.space_group_name_H-M   'P 1'
#
loop_
_entity.id
_entity.type
_entity.pdbx_description
1 polymer ?
#
loop_
_entity_poly.entity_id
_entity_poly.type
_entity_poly.pdbx_seq_one_letter_code
_entity_poly.pdbx_strand_id
1 'polypeptide(L)' 'RVWKGCAFGGVKGRTQLPDLVDDYMNGKLKVDEFITHRQPLDKINAAFQDMKAGDCIRCVVNMRE' A
#
# COMPACT_ATOMS: atom_id res chain seq x y z
N ARG A 1 26.35 8.84 -19.37
CA ARG A 1 25.35 8.71 -18.28
C ARG A 1 24.16 7.92 -18.82
N VAL A 2 23.54 7.05 -18.02
CA VAL A 2 22.36 6.26 -18.42
C VAL A 2 21.20 6.63 -17.54
N TRP A 3 20.08 7.04 -18.13
CA TRP A 3 18.83 7.28 -17.41
C TRP A 3 18.05 5.97 -17.33
N LYS A 4 17.57 5.60 -16.15
CA LYS A 4 16.75 4.40 -15.93
C LYS A 4 15.44 4.79 -15.26
N GLY A 5 14.40 4.00 -15.51
CA GLY A 5 13.13 4.03 -14.81
C GLY A 5 12.70 2.60 -14.47
N CYS A 6 11.62 2.46 -13.69
CA CYS A 6 11.04 1.15 -13.41
C CYS A 6 9.50 1.26 -13.38
N ALA A 7 8.84 0.19 -13.80
CA ALA A 7 7.43 -0.05 -13.52
C ALA A 7 7.36 -1.01 -12.34
N PHE A 8 6.53 -0.69 -11.33
CA PHE A 8 6.32 -1.54 -10.15
C PHE A 8 7.61 -1.99 -9.44
N GLY A 9 8.63 -1.10 -9.38
CA GLY A 9 9.92 -1.41 -8.78
C GLY A 9 10.75 -2.47 -9.53
N GLY A 10 10.34 -2.88 -10.73
CA GLY A 10 10.97 -4.00 -11.46
C GLY A 10 10.53 -5.38 -10.97
N VAL A 11 9.48 -5.47 -10.15
CA VAL A 11 8.97 -6.71 -9.56
C VAL A 11 8.04 -7.42 -10.55
N LYS A 12 8.25 -8.72 -10.74
CA LYS A 12 7.32 -9.60 -11.46
C LYS A 12 6.21 -10.05 -10.52
N GLY A 13 5.01 -9.50 -10.70
CA GLY A 13 3.88 -9.71 -9.78
C GLY A 13 3.69 -11.15 -9.30
N ARG A 14 3.46 -12.11 -10.22
CA ARG A 14 3.15 -13.50 -9.81
C ARG A 14 4.31 -14.25 -9.15
N THR A 15 5.55 -14.02 -9.58
CA THR A 15 6.70 -14.82 -9.15
C THR A 15 7.53 -14.19 -8.04
N GLN A 16 7.37 -12.88 -7.78
CA GLN A 16 8.19 -12.15 -6.82
C GLN A 16 7.39 -11.40 -5.75
N LEU A 17 6.06 -11.20 -5.90
CA LEU A 17 5.27 -10.65 -4.79
C LEU A 17 5.17 -11.57 -3.57
N PRO A 18 5.09 -12.90 -3.70
CA PRO A 18 5.06 -13.78 -2.53
C PRO A 18 6.26 -13.56 -1.60
N ASP A 19 7.46 -13.38 -2.16
CA ASP A 19 8.68 -13.11 -1.39
C ASP A 19 8.59 -11.81 -0.58
N LEU A 20 7.93 -10.76 -1.11
CA LEU A 20 7.70 -9.51 -0.38
C LEU A 20 6.71 -9.68 0.78
N VAL A 21 5.73 -10.56 0.61
CA VAL A 21 4.81 -10.93 1.71
C VAL A 21 5.59 -11.69 2.78
N ASP A 22 6.44 -12.64 2.40
CA ASP A 22 7.28 -13.38 3.35
C ASP A 22 8.24 -12.45 4.10
N ASP A 23 8.85 -11.45 3.44
CA ASP A 23 9.69 -10.45 4.10
C ASP A 23 8.90 -9.59 5.09
N TYR A 24 7.64 -9.26 4.80
CA TYR A 24 6.76 -8.58 5.74
C TYR A 24 6.43 -9.48 6.95
N MET A 25 6.04 -10.73 6.72
CA MET A 25 5.73 -11.68 7.78
C MET A 25 6.93 -11.97 8.68
N ASN A 26 8.15 -11.92 8.13
CA ASN A 26 9.41 -12.06 8.85
C ASN A 26 9.89 -10.75 9.52
N GLY A 27 9.11 -9.67 9.45
CA GLY A 27 9.45 -8.37 10.06
C GLY A 27 10.60 -7.62 9.37
N LYS A 28 11.04 -8.06 8.20
CA LYS A 28 12.11 -7.41 7.41
C LYS A 28 11.57 -6.25 6.59
N LEU A 29 10.31 -6.31 6.19
CA LEU A 29 9.61 -5.27 5.46
C LEU A 29 8.56 -4.62 6.35
N LYS A 30 8.62 -3.29 6.47
CA LYS A 30 7.62 -2.46 7.15
C LYS A 30 6.43 -2.23 6.23
N VAL A 31 5.22 -2.52 6.69
CA VAL A 31 3.97 -2.30 5.94
C VAL A 31 2.95 -1.55 6.79
N ASP A 32 2.79 -1.95 8.05
CA ASP A 32 1.79 -1.39 8.95
C ASP A 32 2.00 0.11 9.21
N GLU A 33 3.24 0.59 9.25
CA GLU A 33 3.54 2.02 9.47
C GLU A 33 3.07 2.93 8.34
N PHE A 34 2.78 2.37 7.15
CA PHE A 34 2.21 3.13 6.05
C PHE A 34 0.67 3.24 6.15
N ILE A 35 0.02 2.46 7.00
CA ILE A 35 -1.43 2.49 7.20
C ILE A 35 -1.77 3.56 8.23
N THR A 36 -2.12 4.75 7.74
CA THR A 36 -2.53 5.88 8.58
C THR A 36 -4.04 5.94 8.83
N HIS A 37 -4.84 5.41 7.91
CA HIS A 37 -6.30 5.52 7.93
C HIS A 37 -6.95 4.18 7.58
N ARG A 38 -8.15 3.97 8.12
CA ARG A 38 -9.02 2.83 7.77
C ARG A 38 -10.45 3.34 7.61
N GLN A 39 -11.12 2.94 6.54
CA GLN A 39 -12.50 3.31 6.25
C GLN A 39 -13.29 2.08 5.80
N PRO A 40 -14.58 1.94 6.18
CA PRO A 40 -15.46 0.96 5.55
C PRO A 40 -15.81 1.38 4.11
N LEU A 41 -16.22 0.40 3.29
CA LEU A 41 -16.51 0.61 1.87
C LEU A 41 -17.65 1.62 1.62
N ASP A 42 -18.66 1.65 2.49
CA ASP A 42 -19.78 2.60 2.42
C ASP A 42 -19.31 4.07 2.58
N LYS A 43 -18.15 4.28 3.21
CA LYS A 43 -17.47 5.57 3.38
C LYS A 43 -16.34 5.80 2.38
N ILE A 44 -16.36 5.18 1.20
CA ILE A 44 -15.32 5.35 0.18
C ILE A 44 -15.02 6.81 -0.16
N ASN A 45 -16.03 7.69 -0.14
CA ASN A 45 -15.84 9.12 -0.38
C ASN A 45 -15.03 9.82 0.72
N ALA A 46 -15.13 9.37 1.98
CA ALA A 46 -14.28 9.85 3.07
C ALA A 46 -12.83 9.44 2.85
N ALA A 47 -12.57 8.20 2.40
CA ALA A 47 -11.21 7.74 2.08
C ALA A 47 -10.54 8.61 0.97
N PHE A 48 -11.32 9.10 0.00
CA PHE A 48 -10.83 10.06 -0.99
C PHE A 48 -10.52 11.44 -0.42
N GLN A 49 -11.21 11.88 0.64
CA GLN A 49 -10.88 13.11 1.35
C GLN A 49 -9.62 12.92 2.19
N ASP A 50 -9.49 11.82 2.91
CA ASP A 50 -8.29 11.46 3.68
C ASP A 50 -7.05 11.52 2.77
N MET A 51 -7.13 10.92 1.58
CA MET A 51 -6.03 10.96 0.59
C MET A 51 -5.60 12.37 0.19
N LYS A 52 -6.49 13.37 0.24
CA LYS A 52 -6.23 14.76 -0.16
C LYS A 52 -5.83 15.66 1.00
N ALA A 53 -6.09 15.26 2.23
CA ALA A 53 -5.87 16.09 3.43
C ALA A 53 -4.39 16.35 3.72
N GLY A 54 -3.49 15.50 3.20
CA GLY A 54 -2.04 15.67 3.29
C GLY A 54 -1.39 14.98 4.51
N ASP A 55 -2.18 14.41 5.41
CA ASP A 55 -1.76 13.58 6.54
C ASP A 55 -1.92 12.07 6.28
N CYS A 56 -2.59 11.68 5.18
CA CYS A 56 -2.77 10.29 4.80
C CYS A 56 -1.58 9.76 3.99
N ILE A 57 -0.94 8.70 4.49
CA ILE A 57 0.03 7.91 3.74
C ILE A 57 -0.71 6.83 2.92
N ARG A 58 -1.49 5.98 3.60
CA ARG A 58 -2.42 5.03 2.99
C ARG A 58 -3.69 4.93 3.82
N CYS A 59 -4.81 4.78 3.13
CA CYS A 59 -6.10 4.40 3.69
C CYS A 59 -6.45 2.98 3.24
N VAL A 60 -6.66 2.06 4.18
CA VAL A 60 -7.15 0.71 3.89
C VAL A 60 -8.67 0.71 3.92
N VAL A 61 -9.30 0.17 2.86
CA VAL A 61 -10.75 0.05 2.78
C VAL A 61 -11.19 -1.35 3.19
N ASN A 62 -12.00 -1.44 4.25
CA ASN A 62 -12.57 -2.68 4.73
C ASN A 62 -13.85 -3.03 3.93
N MET A 63 -13.91 -4.24 3.38
CA MET A 63 -15.00 -4.69 2.49
C MET A 63 -16.14 -5.44 3.23
N ARG A 64 -15.95 -5.76 4.51
CA ARG A 64 -16.82 -6.70 5.26
C ARG A 64 -17.47 -6.08 6.51
N GLU A 65 -17.27 -4.78 6.72
CA GLU A 65 -17.86 -4.01 7.83
C GLU A 65 -18.86 -3.01 7.27
#